data_AF-A0A6N7W3G2-F1
#
_entry.id   AF-A0A6N7W3G2-F1
#
_cell.length_a   1.000
_cell.length_b   1.000
_cell.length_c   1.000
_cell.angle_alpha   90.00
_cell.angle_beta   90.00
_cell.angle_gamma   90.00
#
_symmetry.space_group_name_H-M   'P 1'
#
loop_
_entity.id
_entity.type
_entity.pdbx_description
1 polymer ?
#
loop_
_entity_poly.entity_id
_entity_poly.type
_entity_poly.pdbx_seq_one_letter_code
_entity_poly.pdbx_strand_id
1 'polypeptide(L)'
;MGYAFATVFLFCFSLLPPAYLRYYPFRSVAGPHRRKVLLLGHLWIFFLEFLLLAALFSRGSLKMESGMFQFLYLFCYLPHLLLLVFTIRPFWFRHLFVLGLQAIYMIFVHILSLEAFKLFLPDSWHIGRVLPYFIIYLVLFLLGMPLALKIIGRLFTPEQLTSPRSAFWPYLGPVPLLLCYYHANQGYFILNPRDLFQPGLQIYTLITLGMLMLVALFLVLTIRGELEQVQKMFQLKEQNLQLQGRLNDINSYAVSLRKEQQELAILRHDSRHQLRMLAELAENGEFEEAEKHLLKLRKEVADK
;
A
#
# COMPACT_ATOMS: atom_id res chain seq x y z
N MET A 1 -22.21 -5.43 40.26
CA MET A 1 -21.15 -4.47 39.94
C MET A 1 -19.97 -5.13 39.21
N GLY A 2 -19.22 -6.05 39.81
CA GLY A 2 -18.00 -6.64 39.21
C GLY A 2 -18.17 -7.20 37.78
N TYR A 3 -19.28 -7.89 37.51
CA TYR A 3 -19.58 -8.40 36.17
C TYR A 3 -19.69 -7.28 35.11
N ALA A 4 -20.43 -6.20 35.40
CA ALA A 4 -20.60 -5.09 34.47
C ALA A 4 -19.28 -4.36 34.21
N PHE A 5 -18.46 -4.14 35.24
CA PHE A 5 -17.12 -3.56 35.09
C PHE A 5 -16.22 -4.44 34.21
N ALA A 6 -16.24 -5.76 34.43
CA ALA A 6 -15.48 -6.71 33.61
C ALA A 6 -15.95 -6.71 32.16
N THR A 7 -17.26 -6.67 31.90
CA THR A 7 -17.82 -6.57 30.54
C THR A 7 -17.41 -5.27 29.85
N VAL A 8 -17.52 -4.13 30.54
CA VAL A 8 -17.12 -2.82 29.97
C VAL A 8 -15.61 -2.79 29.71
N PHE A 9 -14.80 -3.33 30.61
CA PHE A 9 -13.35 -3.44 30.42
C PHE A 9 -13.02 -4.26 29.18
N LEU A 10 -13.61 -5.46 29.03
CA LEU A 10 -13.40 -6.32 27.87
C LEU A 10 -13.91 -5.66 26.58
N PHE A 11 -15.02 -4.94 26.64
CA PHE A 11 -15.52 -4.15 25.51
C PHE A 11 -14.50 -3.09 25.09
N CYS A 12 -14.01 -2.24 26.01
CA CYS A 12 -12.99 -1.24 25.67
C CYS A 12 -11.70 -1.90 25.15
N PHE A 13 -11.30 -3.02 25.75
CA PHE A 13 -10.09 -3.73 25.34
C PHE A 13 -10.22 -4.31 23.93
N SER A 14 -11.43 -4.75 23.55
CA SER A 14 -11.72 -5.26 22.22
C SER A 14 -11.54 -4.24 21.08
N LEU A 15 -11.52 -2.94 21.39
CA LEU A 15 -11.29 -1.87 20.40
C LEU A 15 -9.81 -1.70 20.04
N LEU A 16 -8.89 -2.16 20.90
CA LEU A 16 -7.45 -1.96 20.73
C LEU A 16 -6.81 -2.82 19.62
N PRO A 17 -7.02 -4.16 19.56
CA PRO A 17 -6.45 -4.98 18.48
C PRO A 17 -6.86 -4.51 17.06
N PRO A 18 -8.13 -4.16 16.80
CA PRO A 18 -8.55 -3.61 15.52
C PRO A 18 -7.90 -2.27 15.18
N ALA A 19 -7.77 -1.37 16.17
CA ALA A 19 -7.11 -0.09 15.99
C ALA A 19 -5.62 -0.26 15.63
N TYR A 20 -4.94 -1.25 16.22
CA TYR A 20 -3.58 -1.61 15.84
C TYR A 20 -3.49 -2.18 14.41
N LEU A 21 -4.41 -3.09 14.05
CA LEU A 21 -4.46 -3.67 12.70
C LEU A 21 -4.56 -2.59 11.62
N ARG A 22 -5.30 -1.51 11.91
CA ARG A 22 -5.45 -0.36 11.03
C ARG A 22 -4.20 0.47 10.86
N TYR A 23 -3.46 0.67 11.95
CA TYR A 23 -2.21 1.41 11.94
C TYR A 23 -1.12 0.67 11.13
N TYR A 24 -1.12 -0.66 11.19
CA TYR A 24 -0.03 -1.51 10.72
C TYR A 24 0.44 -1.26 9.26
N PRO A 25 -0.43 -1.05 8.25
CA PRO A 25 -0.03 -0.73 6.87
C PRO A 25 0.77 0.56 6.73
N PHE A 26 0.57 1.51 7.65
CA PHE A 26 1.20 2.83 7.61
C PHE A 26 2.49 2.90 8.43
N ARG A 27 2.90 1.78 9.05
CA ARG A 27 4.07 1.74 9.93
C ARG A 27 5.36 2.19 9.24
N SER A 28 5.50 1.99 7.94
CA SER A 28 6.68 2.39 7.16
C SER A 28 6.86 3.91 7.10
N VAL A 29 5.76 4.67 7.18
CA VAL A 29 5.75 6.14 7.12
C VAL A 29 5.69 6.78 8.51
N ALA A 30 5.17 6.04 9.50
CA ALA A 30 5.13 6.49 10.88
C ALA A 30 6.52 6.38 11.52
N GLY A 31 7.26 7.50 11.55
CA GLY A 31 8.50 7.64 12.30
C GLY A 31 8.31 7.39 13.82
N PRO A 32 9.40 7.15 14.57
CA PRO A 32 9.34 6.65 15.95
C PRO A 32 8.54 7.55 16.91
N HIS A 33 8.60 8.88 16.72
CA HIS A 33 7.80 9.82 17.51
C HIS A 33 6.29 9.65 17.27
N ARG A 34 5.86 9.57 16.00
CA ARG A 34 4.44 9.37 15.65
C ARG A 34 3.90 8.04 16.18
N ARG A 35 4.73 6.98 16.20
CA ARG A 35 4.35 5.69 16.80
C ARG A 35 4.08 5.80 18.29
N LYS A 36 4.92 6.54 19.03
CA LYS A 36 4.73 6.79 20.46
C LYS A 36 3.44 7.58 20.72
N VAL A 37 3.19 8.63 19.93
CA VAL A 37 1.95 9.43 20.02
C VAL A 37 0.71 8.56 19.78
N LEU A 38 0.74 7.69 18.76
CA LEU A 38 -0.37 6.78 18.47
C LEU A 38 -0.62 5.81 19.62
N LEU A 39 0.44 5.16 20.13
CA LEU A 39 0.33 4.20 21.23
C LEU A 39 -0.20 4.86 22.51
N LEU A 40 0.40 5.97 22.92
CA LEU A 40 -0.04 6.72 24.10
C LEU A 40 -1.46 7.27 23.92
N GLY A 41 -1.80 7.75 22.72
CA GLY A 41 -3.13 8.25 22.42
C GLY A 41 -4.19 7.15 22.49
N HIS A 42 -3.93 5.95 21.96
CA HIS A 42 -4.87 4.82 22.07
C HIS A 42 -5.06 4.39 23.53
N LEU A 43 -3.99 4.38 24.33
CA LEU A 43 -4.08 4.10 25.76
C LEU A 43 -4.93 5.14 26.49
N TRP A 44 -4.72 6.43 26.23
CA TRP A 44 -5.52 7.50 26.81
C TRP A 44 -7.00 7.41 26.43
N ILE A 45 -7.29 7.16 25.16
CA ILE A 45 -8.68 6.95 24.68
C ILE A 45 -9.31 5.76 25.42
N PHE A 46 -8.60 4.63 25.51
CA PHE A 46 -9.07 3.45 26.25
C PHE A 46 -9.41 3.77 27.71
N PHE A 47 -8.54 4.49 28.44
CA PHE A 47 -8.80 4.83 29.83
C PHE A 47 -10.01 5.77 29.97
N LEU A 48 -10.13 6.76 29.09
CA LEU A 48 -11.26 7.70 29.10
C LEU A 48 -12.58 6.99 28.78
N GLU A 49 -12.60 6.12 27.77
CA GLU A 49 -13.77 5.33 27.39
C GLU A 49 -14.19 4.38 28.50
N PHE A 50 -13.23 3.67 29.09
CA PHE A 50 -13.50 2.75 30.19
C PHE A 50 -14.10 3.49 31.40
N LEU A 51 -13.50 4.61 31.81
CA LEU A 51 -14.00 5.41 32.94
C LEU A 51 -15.40 5.97 32.66
N LEU A 52 -15.62 6.51 31.46
CA LEU A 52 -16.90 7.10 31.07
C LEU A 52 -18.01 6.03 31.00
N LEU A 53 -17.75 4.90 30.33
CA LEU A 53 -18.73 3.82 30.23
C LEU A 53 -18.99 3.18 31.59
N ALA A 54 -17.96 2.95 32.40
CA ALA A 54 -18.13 2.41 33.75
C ALA A 54 -18.99 3.36 34.63
N ALA A 55 -18.78 4.67 34.53
CA ALA A 55 -19.62 5.66 35.21
C ALA A 55 -21.06 5.65 34.71
N LEU A 56 -21.29 5.55 33.39
CA LEU A 56 -22.64 5.53 32.80
C LEU A 56 -23.42 4.26 33.15
N PHE A 57 -22.76 3.09 33.13
CA PHE A 57 -23.38 1.83 33.53
C PHE A 57 -23.61 1.73 35.04
N SER A 58 -22.70 2.24 35.88
CA SER A 58 -22.89 2.26 37.34
C SER A 58 -24.02 3.19 37.78
N ARG A 59 -24.24 4.30 37.07
CA ARG A 59 -25.38 5.21 37.28
C ARG A 59 -26.69 4.69 36.70
N GLY A 60 -26.68 3.55 36.01
CA GLY A 60 -27.87 2.97 35.37
C GLY A 60 -28.38 3.75 34.15
N SER A 61 -27.61 4.72 33.65
CA SER A 61 -27.96 5.51 32.47
C SER A 61 -27.92 4.68 31.18
N LEU A 62 -27.06 3.66 31.15
CA LEU A 62 -27.00 2.65 30.09
C LEU A 62 -27.39 1.30 30.65
N LYS A 63 -28.20 0.55 29.89
CA LYS A 63 -28.61 -0.82 30.21
C LYS A 63 -27.85 -1.81 29.35
N MET A 64 -27.55 -2.98 29.92
CA MET A 64 -26.91 -4.11 29.23
C MET A 64 -27.92 -4.85 28.37
N GLU A 65 -28.51 -4.14 27.41
CA GLU A 65 -29.49 -4.68 26.46
C GLU A 65 -28.82 -5.11 25.16
N SER A 66 -29.45 -6.04 24.44
CA SER A 66 -29.01 -6.49 23.12
C SER A 66 -28.99 -5.29 22.16
N GLY A 67 -27.86 -5.08 21.46
CA GLY A 67 -27.69 -3.98 20.50
C GLY A 67 -26.98 -2.73 21.06
N MET A 68 -26.99 -2.48 22.38
CA MET A 68 -26.29 -1.34 22.98
C MET A 68 -24.79 -1.33 22.63
N PHE A 69 -24.16 -2.50 22.72
CA PHE A 69 -22.74 -2.64 22.40
C PHE A 69 -22.42 -2.40 20.92
N GLN A 70 -23.34 -2.65 20.00
CA GLN A 70 -23.14 -2.39 18.56
C GLN A 70 -23.09 -0.88 18.31
N PHE A 71 -24.01 -0.14 18.93
CA PHE A 71 -24.00 1.31 18.87
C PHE A 71 -22.73 1.90 19.52
N LEU A 72 -22.35 1.38 20.70
CA LEU A 72 -21.12 1.79 21.37
C LEU A 72 -19.87 1.48 20.53
N TYR A 73 -19.83 0.36 19.81
CA TYR A 73 -18.73 0.07 18.89
C TYR A 73 -18.57 1.15 17.83
N LEU A 74 -19.67 1.63 17.24
CA LEU A 74 -19.57 2.70 16.24
C LEU A 74 -19.02 3.99 16.88
N PHE A 75 -19.52 4.38 18.05
CA PHE A 75 -19.17 5.64 18.68
C PHE A 75 -17.76 5.63 19.29
N CYS A 76 -17.42 4.63 20.10
CA CYS A 76 -16.10 4.49 20.75
C CYS A 76 -14.99 4.15 19.75
N TYR A 77 -15.32 3.70 18.54
CA TYR A 77 -14.30 3.51 17.52
C TYR A 77 -13.88 4.82 16.82
N LEU A 78 -14.73 5.86 16.82
CA LEU A 78 -14.43 7.14 16.15
C LEU A 78 -13.18 7.86 16.70
N PRO A 79 -12.96 7.97 18.03
CA PRO A 79 -11.75 8.60 18.56
C PRO A 79 -10.47 7.91 18.09
N HIS A 80 -10.46 6.57 18.08
CA HIS A 80 -9.34 5.76 17.58
C HIS A 80 -9.05 6.03 16.09
N LEU A 81 -10.12 6.11 15.28
CA LEU A 81 -10.06 6.49 13.87
C LEU A 81 -9.47 7.88 13.68
N LEU A 82 -9.98 8.88 14.39
CA LEU A 82 -9.56 10.27 14.26
C LEU A 82 -8.10 10.45 14.65
N LEU A 83 -7.66 9.82 15.74
CA LEU A 83 -6.26 9.85 16.19
C LEU A 83 -5.30 9.37 15.10
N LEU A 84 -5.62 8.25 14.43
CA LEU A 84 -4.79 7.72 13.35
C LEU A 84 -4.74 8.68 12.14
N VAL A 85 -5.90 9.17 11.73
CA VAL A 85 -6.04 10.02 10.54
C VAL A 85 -5.35 11.37 10.73
N PHE A 86 -5.45 11.98 11.92
CA PHE A 86 -4.78 13.23 12.22
C PHE A 86 -3.26 13.08 12.37
N THR A 87 -2.78 11.93 12.87
CA THR A 87 -1.34 11.69 13.05
C THR A 87 -0.63 11.34 11.73
N ILE A 88 -1.34 10.66 10.81
CA ILE A 88 -0.78 10.19 9.52
C ILE A 88 -1.52 10.89 8.36
N ARG A 89 -1.31 12.21 8.21
CA ARG A 89 -1.72 12.98 7.01
C ARG A 89 -0.71 12.79 5.86
N PRO A 90 -1.11 12.87 4.57
CA PRO A 90 -2.43 13.24 4.00
C PRO A 90 -3.20 12.08 3.30
N PHE A 91 -3.14 10.84 3.81
CA PHE A 91 -3.66 9.66 3.08
C PHE A 91 -5.14 9.31 3.36
N TRP A 92 -6.06 10.28 3.30
CA TRP A 92 -7.47 10.09 3.69
C TRP A 92 -8.17 8.89 3.04
N PHE A 93 -8.11 8.76 1.72
CA PHE A 93 -8.78 7.67 1.00
C PHE A 93 -8.17 6.29 1.28
N ARG A 94 -6.87 6.22 1.59
CA ARG A 94 -6.20 4.96 1.97
C ARG A 94 -6.58 4.53 3.38
N HIS A 95 -6.72 5.50 4.30
CA HIS A 95 -7.27 5.26 5.63
C HIS A 95 -8.70 4.74 5.56
N LEU A 96 -9.47 5.20 4.58
CA LEU A 96 -10.85 4.81 4.33
C LEU A 96 -10.92 3.38 3.74
N PHE A 97 -10.01 3.05 2.83
CA PHE A 97 -9.83 1.69 2.30
C PHE A 97 -9.50 0.67 3.39
N VAL A 98 -8.47 0.95 4.20
CA VAL A 98 -8.05 0.07 5.30
C VAL A 98 -9.14 -0.05 6.35
N LEU A 99 -9.85 1.04 6.64
CA LEU A 99 -11.00 1.02 7.55
C LEU A 99 -12.07 0.04 7.06
N GLY A 100 -12.38 0.04 5.77
CA GLY A 100 -13.36 -0.91 5.21
C GLY A 100 -12.89 -2.36 5.26
N LEU A 101 -11.64 -2.65 4.88
CA LEU A 101 -11.09 -4.01 5.01
C LEU A 101 -11.07 -4.50 6.45
N GLN A 102 -10.69 -3.62 7.38
CA GLN A 102 -10.73 -3.92 8.80
C GLN A 102 -12.17 -4.14 9.28
N ALA A 103 -13.14 -3.34 8.84
CA ALA A 103 -14.54 -3.51 9.19
C ALA A 103 -15.09 -4.85 8.68
N ILE A 104 -14.76 -5.26 7.45
CA ILE A 104 -15.14 -6.59 6.92
C ILE A 104 -14.60 -7.69 7.84
N TYR A 105 -13.31 -7.62 8.20
CA TYR A 105 -12.69 -8.58 9.11
C TYR A 105 -13.31 -8.57 10.51
N MET A 106 -13.59 -7.39 11.06
CA MET A 106 -14.27 -7.22 12.35
C MET A 106 -15.65 -7.87 12.37
N ILE A 107 -16.47 -7.58 11.35
CA ILE A 107 -17.82 -8.14 11.20
C ILE A 107 -17.73 -9.66 11.09
N PHE A 108 -16.76 -10.17 10.33
CA PHE A 108 -16.50 -11.60 10.22
C PHE A 108 -16.22 -12.26 11.57
N VAL A 109 -15.28 -11.71 12.34
CA VAL A 109 -14.92 -12.24 13.65
C VAL A 109 -16.08 -12.10 14.64
N HIS A 110 -16.82 -10.99 14.62
CA HIS A 110 -17.98 -10.79 15.48
C HIS A 110 -19.07 -11.83 15.25
N ILE A 111 -19.43 -12.09 14.00
CA ILE A 111 -20.45 -13.09 13.66
C ILE A 111 -19.96 -14.49 14.02
N LEU A 112 -18.71 -14.83 13.69
CA LEU A 112 -18.14 -16.11 14.08
C LEU A 112 -18.14 -16.30 15.62
N SER A 113 -17.88 -15.22 16.36
CA SER A 113 -17.91 -15.22 17.83
C SER A 113 -19.32 -15.33 18.39
N LEU A 114 -20.31 -14.70 17.75
CA LEU A 114 -21.72 -14.84 18.11
C LEU A 114 -22.19 -16.28 17.90
N GLU A 115 -21.87 -16.88 16.75
CA GLU A 115 -22.24 -18.27 16.44
C GLU A 115 -21.53 -19.26 17.38
N ALA A 116 -20.23 -19.05 17.66
CA ALA A 116 -19.52 -19.83 18.66
C ALA A 116 -20.12 -19.66 20.07
N PHE A 117 -20.45 -18.43 20.47
CA PHE A 117 -21.06 -18.15 21.76
C PHE A 117 -22.41 -18.86 21.92
N LYS A 118 -23.25 -18.82 20.87
CA LYS A 118 -24.53 -19.53 20.83
C LYS A 118 -24.36 -21.06 20.89
N LEU A 119 -23.38 -21.61 20.17
CA LEU A 119 -23.15 -23.06 20.09
C LEU A 119 -22.58 -23.64 21.40
N PHE A 120 -21.61 -22.96 22.02
CA PHE A 120 -20.90 -23.49 23.19
C PHE A 120 -21.51 -23.09 24.52
N LEU A 121 -22.23 -21.96 24.59
CA LEU A 121 -22.76 -21.38 25.84
C LEU A 121 -24.23 -20.91 25.69
N PRO A 122 -25.17 -21.78 25.27
CA PRO A 122 -26.55 -21.39 24.99
C PRO A 122 -27.26 -20.79 26.22
N ASP A 123 -27.05 -21.36 27.41
CA ASP A 123 -27.67 -20.86 28.65
C ASP A 123 -27.25 -19.42 28.97
N SER A 124 -25.98 -19.09 28.76
CA SER A 124 -25.47 -17.73 29.00
C SER A 124 -26.03 -16.73 27.99
N TRP A 125 -26.25 -17.15 26.75
CA TRP A 125 -26.92 -16.33 25.74
C TRP A 125 -28.38 -16.04 26.12
N HIS A 126 -29.14 -17.07 26.50
CA HIS A 126 -30.55 -16.92 26.87
C HIS A 126 -30.77 -15.99 28.07
N ILE A 127 -29.82 -16.01 29.02
CA ILE A 127 -29.85 -15.14 30.22
C ILE A 127 -29.31 -13.73 29.93
N GLY A 128 -28.82 -13.46 28.71
CA GLY A 128 -28.29 -12.14 28.30
C GLY A 128 -26.90 -11.81 28.88
N ARG A 129 -26.12 -12.83 29.25
CA ARG A 129 -24.77 -12.65 29.80
C ARG A 129 -23.75 -12.49 28.67
N VAL A 130 -23.44 -11.25 28.31
CA VAL A 130 -22.54 -10.87 27.19
C VAL A 130 -21.04 -10.97 27.47
N LEU A 131 -20.61 -11.18 28.71
CA LEU A 131 -19.17 -11.28 29.06
C LEU A 131 -18.43 -12.39 28.29
N PRO A 132 -18.94 -13.65 28.22
CA PRO A 132 -18.24 -14.72 27.53
C PRO A 132 -18.10 -14.46 26.02
N TYR A 133 -19.06 -13.75 25.43
CA TYR A 133 -18.98 -13.33 24.02
C TYR A 133 -17.73 -12.47 23.75
N PHE A 134 -17.42 -11.49 24.60
CA PHE A 134 -16.23 -10.66 24.42
C PHE A 134 -14.92 -11.45 24.59
N ILE A 135 -14.91 -12.46 25.47
CA ILE A 135 -13.76 -13.36 25.62
C ILE A 135 -13.55 -14.16 24.34
N ILE A 136 -14.60 -14.82 23.83
CA ILE A 136 -14.55 -15.59 22.59
C ILE A 136 -14.10 -14.69 21.44
N TYR A 137 -14.68 -13.50 21.33
CA TYR A 137 -14.31 -12.51 20.32
C TYR A 137 -12.83 -12.14 20.37
N LEU A 138 -12.30 -11.80 21.54
CA LEU A 138 -10.89 -11.45 21.69
C LEU A 138 -9.97 -12.61 21.31
N VAL A 139 -10.30 -13.84 21.72
CA VAL A 139 -9.52 -15.03 21.40
C VAL A 139 -9.52 -15.28 19.88
N LEU A 140 -10.68 -15.28 19.24
CA LEU A 140 -10.79 -15.46 17.79
C LEU A 140 -10.09 -14.35 17.01
N PHE A 141 -10.23 -13.10 17.46
CA PHE A 141 -9.57 -11.96 16.83
C PHE A 141 -8.04 -12.08 16.91
N LEU A 142 -7.51 -12.37 18.10
CA LEU A 142 -6.06 -12.53 18.32
C LEU A 142 -5.50 -13.73 17.55
N LEU A 143 -6.26 -14.82 17.45
CA LEU A 143 -5.87 -16.00 16.67
C LEU A 143 -5.81 -15.70 15.16
N GLY A 144 -6.74 -14.89 14.65
CA GLY A 144 -6.74 -14.48 13.23
C GLY A 144 -5.79 -13.30 12.92
N MET A 145 -5.36 -12.56 13.94
CA MET A 145 -4.47 -11.41 13.82
C MET A 145 -3.19 -11.65 13.00
N PRO A 146 -2.39 -12.73 13.19
CA PRO A 146 -1.17 -12.94 12.41
C PRO A 146 -1.44 -13.03 10.91
N LEU A 147 -2.54 -13.69 10.52
CA LEU A 147 -2.95 -13.78 9.12
C LEU A 147 -3.40 -12.42 8.60
N ALA A 148 -4.24 -11.71 9.36
CA ALA A 148 -4.71 -10.37 9.01
C ALA A 148 -3.54 -9.39 8.83
N LEU A 149 -2.54 -9.43 9.73
CA LEU A 149 -1.32 -8.60 9.63
C LEU A 149 -0.47 -8.96 8.40
N LYS A 150 -0.39 -10.24 8.01
CA LYS A 150 0.33 -10.66 6.79
C LYS A 150 -0.38 -10.18 5.52
N ILE A 151 -1.71 -10.11 5.52
CA ILE A 151 -2.53 -9.66 4.40
C ILE A 151 -2.56 -8.13 4.32
N ILE A 152 -2.79 -7.45 5.42
CA ILE A 152 -2.95 -5.99 5.45
C ILE A 152 -1.58 -5.29 5.53
N GLY A 153 -0.57 -5.90 6.14
CA GLY A 153 0.75 -5.28 6.34
C GLY A 153 1.61 -5.11 5.09
N ARG A 154 1.30 -5.80 3.99
CA ARG A 154 1.96 -5.60 2.68
C ARG A 154 1.06 -4.84 1.70
N LEU A 155 0.04 -4.15 2.19
CA LEU A 155 -0.92 -3.44 1.35
C LEU A 155 -0.32 -2.19 0.71
N PHE A 156 0.55 -1.48 1.45
CA PHE A 156 1.23 -0.28 0.95
C PHE A 156 2.75 -0.45 1.01
N THR A 157 3.42 -0.22 -0.12
CA THR A 157 4.87 -0.01 -0.15
C THR A 157 5.20 1.45 0.16
N PRO A 158 6.38 1.76 0.71
CA PRO A 158 6.80 3.14 0.97
C PRO A 158 6.67 4.03 -0.27
N GLU A 159 7.02 3.48 -1.44
CA GLU A 159 6.92 4.11 -2.75
C GLU A 159 5.49 4.52 -3.12
N GLN A 160 4.48 3.71 -2.82
CA GLN A 160 3.08 4.08 -3.04
C GLN A 160 2.64 5.22 -2.13
N LEU A 161 3.08 5.23 -0.87
CA LEU A 161 2.79 6.31 0.07
C LEU A 161 3.41 7.63 -0.37
N THR A 162 4.51 7.60 -1.11
CA THR A 162 5.15 8.82 -1.62
C THR A 162 4.80 9.15 -3.07
N SER A 163 4.17 8.25 -3.83
CA SER A 163 3.91 8.48 -5.25
C SER A 163 2.79 9.50 -5.50
N PRO A 164 2.95 10.41 -6.47
CA PRO A 164 1.94 11.40 -6.86
C PRO A 164 0.78 10.80 -7.66
N ARG A 165 0.77 9.50 -7.96
CA ARG A 165 -0.34 8.81 -8.65
C ARG A 165 -1.48 8.54 -7.67
N SER A 166 -2.10 9.61 -7.20
CA SER A 166 -3.21 9.60 -6.23
C SER A 166 -4.59 9.47 -6.86
N ALA A 167 -4.70 9.47 -8.20
CA ALA A 167 -5.96 9.68 -8.91
C ALA A 167 -7.01 8.57 -8.71
N PHE A 168 -6.61 7.32 -8.44
CA PHE A 168 -7.55 6.19 -8.32
C PHE A 168 -8.09 5.97 -6.88
N TRP A 169 -7.40 6.49 -5.87
CA TRP A 169 -7.76 6.30 -4.46
C TRP A 169 -9.13 6.87 -4.06
N PRO A 170 -9.60 8.01 -4.60
CA PRO A 170 -10.96 8.50 -4.33
C PRO A 170 -12.06 7.50 -4.70
N TYR A 171 -11.86 6.71 -5.75
CA TYR A 171 -12.83 5.71 -6.22
C TYR A 171 -12.67 4.39 -5.49
N LEU A 172 -11.43 3.93 -5.31
CA LEU A 172 -11.15 2.63 -4.69
C LEU A 172 -11.30 2.65 -3.16
N GLY A 173 -10.95 3.76 -2.53
CA GLY A 173 -11.01 3.96 -1.08
C GLY A 173 -12.33 3.56 -0.43
N PRO A 174 -13.48 4.09 -0.90
CA PRO A 174 -14.79 3.79 -0.32
C PRO A 174 -15.31 2.39 -0.61
N VAL A 175 -14.76 1.65 -1.57
CA VAL A 175 -15.32 0.35 -2.01
C VAL A 175 -15.52 -0.64 -0.85
N PRO A 176 -14.52 -0.93 0.00
CA PRO A 176 -14.71 -1.92 1.07
C PRO A 176 -15.69 -1.44 2.15
N LEU A 177 -15.80 -0.13 2.36
CA LEU A 177 -16.80 0.45 3.27
C LEU A 177 -18.21 0.38 2.71
N LEU A 178 -18.38 0.62 1.41
CA LEU A 178 -19.68 0.46 0.74
C LEU A 178 -20.14 -1.00 0.79
N LEU A 179 -19.22 -1.96 0.64
CA LEU A 179 -19.52 -3.38 0.83
C LEU A 179 -19.97 -3.68 2.27
N CYS A 180 -19.29 -3.13 3.28
CA CYS A 180 -19.73 -3.23 4.68
C CYS A 180 -21.12 -2.62 4.88
N TYR A 181 -21.38 -1.44 4.32
CA TYR A 181 -22.66 -0.76 4.43
C TYR A 181 -23.79 -1.58 3.79
N TYR A 182 -23.56 -2.12 2.60
CA TYR A 182 -24.50 -3.00 1.92
C TYR A 182 -24.81 -4.24 2.75
N HIS A 183 -23.78 -4.89 3.31
CA HIS A 183 -23.95 -6.06 4.16
C HIS A 183 -24.69 -5.73 5.46
N ALA A 184 -24.35 -4.62 6.12
CA ALA A 184 -25.00 -4.16 7.35
C ALA A 184 -26.50 -3.86 7.14
N ASN A 185 -26.87 -3.38 5.95
CA ASN A 185 -28.24 -3.05 5.59
C ASN A 185 -29.09 -4.22 5.05
N GLN A 186 -28.59 -5.46 5.11
CA GLN A 186 -29.39 -6.64 4.74
C GLN A 186 -30.52 -6.97 5.75
N GLY A 187 -30.76 -6.12 6.75
CA GLY A 187 -31.94 -6.19 7.60
C GLY A 187 -31.92 -7.29 8.67
N TYR A 188 -30.86 -8.11 8.74
CA TYR A 188 -30.75 -9.19 9.74
C TYR A 188 -30.89 -8.72 11.18
N PHE A 189 -30.55 -7.47 11.46
CA PHE A 189 -30.62 -6.87 12.79
C PHE A 189 -32.05 -6.53 13.26
N ILE A 190 -33.03 -6.50 12.34
CA ILE A 190 -34.44 -6.19 12.64
C ILE A 190 -35.25 -7.48 12.84
N LEU A 191 -34.71 -8.64 12.46
CA LEU A 191 -35.38 -9.93 12.66
C LEU A 191 -35.48 -10.30 14.13
N ASN A 192 -36.59 -10.96 14.49
CA ASN A 192 -36.78 -11.47 15.84
C ASN A 192 -35.67 -12.47 16.18
N PRO A 193 -35.22 -12.53 17.46
CA PRO A 193 -34.15 -13.42 17.88
C PRO A 193 -34.43 -14.89 17.53
N ARG A 194 -35.70 -15.32 17.56
CA ARG A 194 -36.12 -16.69 17.22
C ARG A 194 -35.93 -17.03 15.74
N ASP A 195 -36.19 -16.08 14.84
CA ASP A 195 -36.02 -16.27 13.40
C ASP A 195 -34.53 -16.27 13.02
N LEU A 196 -33.70 -15.60 13.82
CA LEU A 196 -32.25 -15.61 13.69
C LEU A 196 -31.60 -16.98 13.97
N PHE A 197 -32.31 -17.88 14.67
CA PHE A 197 -31.87 -19.24 14.98
C PHE A 197 -32.29 -20.28 13.93
N GLN A 198 -32.92 -19.86 12.84
CA GLN A 198 -33.17 -20.79 11.75
C GLN A 198 -31.83 -21.22 11.14
N PRO A 199 -31.54 -22.53 11.07
CA PRO A 199 -30.25 -23.02 10.57
C PRO A 199 -29.98 -22.55 9.13
N GLY A 200 -31.03 -22.37 8.32
CA GLY A 200 -30.92 -21.79 6.98
C GLY A 200 -30.38 -20.36 6.97
N LEU A 201 -30.81 -19.50 7.90
CA LEU A 201 -30.36 -18.11 7.99
C LEU A 201 -28.93 -18.01 8.54
N GLN A 202 -28.56 -18.87 9.51
CA GLN A 202 -27.18 -18.95 10.03
C GLN A 202 -26.19 -19.39 8.94
N ILE A 203 -26.55 -20.42 8.15
CA ILE A 203 -25.72 -20.87 7.04
C ILE A 203 -25.63 -19.78 5.97
N TYR A 204 -26.75 -19.14 5.62
CA TYR A 204 -26.77 -18.06 4.63
C TYR A 204 -25.92 -16.85 5.03
N THR A 205 -26.02 -16.41 6.29
CA THR A 205 -25.20 -15.32 6.82
C THR A 205 -23.72 -15.68 6.83
N LEU A 206 -23.37 -16.93 7.17
CA LEU A 206 -21.97 -17.38 7.13
C LEU A 206 -21.41 -17.47 5.70
N ILE A 207 -22.21 -17.96 4.74
CA ILE A 207 -21.81 -18.04 3.32
C ILE A 207 -21.61 -16.63 2.74
N THR A 208 -22.55 -15.72 2.97
CA THR A 208 -22.45 -14.33 2.47
C THR A 208 -21.26 -13.60 3.07
N LEU A 209 -20.95 -13.83 4.36
CA LEU A 209 -19.72 -13.34 5.00
C LEU A 209 -18.46 -13.94 4.41
N GLY A 210 -18.46 -15.26 4.14
CA GLY A 210 -17.35 -15.96 3.50
C GLY A 210 -17.04 -15.36 2.13
N MET A 211 -18.09 -15.11 1.34
CA MET A 211 -17.99 -14.42 0.05
C MET A 211 -17.45 -13.00 0.20
N LEU A 212 -17.93 -12.24 1.20
CA LEU A 212 -17.45 -10.88 1.48
C LEU A 212 -15.96 -10.86 1.86
N MET A 213 -15.51 -11.80 2.69
CA MET A 213 -14.09 -11.98 3.03
C MET A 213 -13.25 -12.34 1.80
N LEU A 214 -13.80 -13.16 0.90
CA LEU A 214 -13.13 -13.57 -0.33
C LEU A 214 -13.02 -12.39 -1.32
N VAL A 215 -14.06 -11.56 -1.44
CA VAL A 215 -14.01 -10.29 -2.19
C VAL A 215 -12.98 -9.34 -1.59
N ALA A 216 -12.94 -9.19 -0.26
CA ALA A 216 -11.93 -8.38 0.42
C ALA A 216 -10.50 -8.90 0.15
N LEU A 217 -10.31 -10.22 0.16
CA LEU A 217 -9.04 -10.84 -0.19
C LEU A 217 -8.64 -10.55 -1.64
N PHE A 218 -9.58 -10.68 -2.59
CA PHE A 218 -9.32 -10.34 -3.99
C PHE A 218 -8.96 -8.86 -4.17
N LEU A 219 -9.66 -7.95 -3.50
CA LEU A 219 -9.31 -6.51 -3.51
C LEU A 219 -7.88 -6.27 -3.02
N VAL A 220 -7.44 -7.00 -2.00
CA VAL A 220 -6.05 -6.90 -1.52
C VAL A 220 -5.08 -7.48 -2.55
N LEU A 221 -5.41 -8.62 -3.17
CA LEU A 221 -4.56 -9.27 -4.17
C LEU A 221 -4.43 -8.45 -5.45
N THR A 222 -5.50 -7.81 -5.93
CA THR A 222 -5.46 -6.96 -7.12
C THR A 222 -4.56 -5.75 -6.93
N ILE A 223 -4.66 -5.07 -5.79
CA ILE A 223 -3.79 -3.94 -5.45
C ILE A 223 -2.31 -4.37 -5.38
N ARG A 224 -2.06 -5.58 -4.85
CA ARG A 224 -0.71 -6.17 -4.83
C ARG A 224 -0.21 -6.57 -6.22
N GLY A 225 -1.07 -7.08 -7.09
CA GLY A 225 -0.71 -7.45 -8.46
C GLY A 225 -0.37 -6.22 -9.32
N GLU A 226 -1.15 -5.16 -9.20
CA GLU A 226 -0.91 -3.89 -9.90
C GLU A 226 0.44 -3.27 -9.51
N LEU A 227 0.84 -3.43 -8.25
CA LEU A 227 2.15 -3.01 -7.74
C LEU A 227 3.33 -3.68 -8.43
N GLU A 228 3.31 -5.01 -8.52
CA GLU A 228 4.39 -5.78 -9.15
C GLU A 228 4.50 -5.44 -10.64
N GLN A 229 3.36 -5.21 -11.31
CA GLN A 229 3.33 -4.82 -12.71
C GLN A 229 3.91 -3.42 -12.94
N VAL A 230 3.56 -2.45 -12.09
CA VAL A 230 4.07 -1.08 -12.21
C VAL A 230 5.57 -1.01 -11.92
N GLN A 231 6.07 -1.72 -10.90
CA GLN A 231 7.50 -1.79 -10.62
C GLN A 231 8.29 -2.40 -11.79
N LYS A 232 7.79 -3.50 -12.37
CA LYS A 232 8.38 -4.10 -13.59
C LYS A 232 8.39 -3.11 -14.75
N MET A 233 7.31 -2.36 -14.95
CA MET A 233 7.23 -1.34 -16.01
C MET A 233 8.26 -0.22 -15.80
N PHE A 234 8.47 0.25 -14.56
CA PHE A 234 9.49 1.26 -14.26
C PHE A 234 10.90 0.75 -14.54
N GLN A 235 11.23 -0.47 -14.10
CA GLN A 235 12.53 -1.09 -14.38
C GLN A 235 12.77 -1.25 -15.88
N LEU A 236 11.76 -1.69 -16.63
CA LEU A 236 11.84 -1.80 -18.09
C LEU A 236 12.04 -0.43 -18.76
N LYS A 237 11.36 0.61 -18.27
CA LYS A 237 11.52 1.98 -18.80
C LYS A 237 12.91 2.54 -18.52
N GLU A 238 13.45 2.31 -17.33
CA GLU A 238 14.79 2.74 -16.97
C GLU A 238 15.86 2.02 -17.80
N GLN A 239 15.72 0.70 -18.00
CA GLN A 239 16.56 -0.07 -18.91
C GLN A 239 16.49 0.46 -20.35
N ASN A 240 15.29 0.77 -20.85
CA ASN A 240 15.12 1.35 -22.18
C ASN A 240 15.78 2.72 -22.32
N LEU A 241 15.69 3.58 -21.31
CA LEU A 241 16.38 4.88 -21.31
C LEU A 241 17.90 4.72 -21.31
N GLN A 242 18.44 3.79 -20.52
CA GLN A 242 19.87 3.48 -20.52
C GLN A 242 20.33 2.93 -21.87
N LEU A 243 19.54 2.05 -22.50
CA LEU A 243 19.81 1.53 -23.84
C LEU A 243 19.77 2.66 -24.89
N GLN A 244 18.80 3.57 -24.80
CA GLN A 244 18.71 4.73 -25.70
C GLN A 244 19.91 5.67 -25.54
N GLY A 245 20.40 5.88 -24.31
CA GLY A 245 21.64 6.62 -24.06
C GLY A 245 22.84 5.98 -24.73
N ARG A 246 23.02 4.67 -24.55
CA ARG A 246 24.12 3.91 -25.20
C ARG A 246 24.04 3.95 -26.73
N LEU A 247 22.83 3.88 -27.30
CA LEU A 247 22.64 3.99 -28.75
C LEU A 247 23.04 5.38 -29.27
N ASN A 248 22.71 6.44 -28.53
CA ASN A 248 23.13 7.79 -28.87
C ASN A 248 24.65 7.94 -28.83
N ASP A 249 25.31 7.37 -27.82
CA ASP A 249 26.77 7.40 -27.71
C ASP A 249 27.43 6.66 -28.89
N ILE A 250 26.94 5.47 -29.24
CA ILE A 250 27.42 4.70 -30.40
C ILE A 250 27.19 5.48 -31.70
N ASN A 251 26.04 6.12 -31.85
CA ASN A 251 25.74 6.94 -33.03
C ASN A 251 26.70 8.13 -33.12
N SER A 252 26.98 8.81 -32.01
CA SER A 252 27.95 9.91 -31.97
C SER A 252 29.35 9.47 -32.36
N TYR A 253 29.77 8.29 -31.87
CA TYR A 253 31.06 7.68 -32.22
C TYR A 253 31.13 7.27 -33.69
N ALA A 254 30.04 6.74 -34.27
CA ALA A 254 30.00 6.41 -35.69
C ALA A 254 30.10 7.66 -36.57
N VAL A 255 29.52 8.78 -36.14
CA VAL A 255 29.63 10.08 -36.84
C VAL A 255 31.06 10.63 -36.77
N SER A 256 31.72 10.58 -35.60
CA SER A 256 33.12 11.02 -35.49
C SER A 256 34.04 10.15 -36.33
N LEU A 257 33.85 8.83 -36.31
CA LEU A 257 34.64 7.90 -37.13
C LEU A 257 34.47 8.17 -38.64
N ARG A 258 33.25 8.47 -39.09
CA ARG A 258 33.01 8.85 -40.50
C ARG A 258 33.74 10.15 -40.87
N LYS A 259 33.78 11.11 -39.95
CA LYS A 259 34.49 12.38 -40.16
C LYS A 259 36.00 12.15 -40.28
N GLU A 260 36.58 11.36 -39.37
CA GLU A 260 38.01 10.99 -39.45
C GLU A 260 38.33 10.20 -40.72
N GLN A 261 37.46 9.27 -41.14
CA GLN A 261 37.64 8.55 -42.41
C GLN A 261 37.62 9.50 -43.62
N GLN A 262 36.75 10.51 -43.61
CA GLN A 262 36.68 11.51 -44.67
C GLN A 262 37.94 12.40 -44.69
N GLU A 263 38.42 12.83 -43.53
CA GLU A 263 39.68 13.60 -43.40
C GLU A 263 40.89 12.77 -43.88
N LEU A 264 40.97 11.48 -43.50
CA LEU A 264 42.00 10.56 -43.99
C LEU A 264 41.91 10.31 -45.50
N ALA A 265 40.70 10.27 -46.07
CA ALA A 265 40.53 10.12 -47.51
C ALA A 265 41.06 11.35 -48.27
N ILE A 266 40.80 12.55 -47.75
CA ILE A 266 41.32 13.82 -48.30
C ILE A 266 42.85 13.83 -48.20
N LEU A 267 43.43 13.54 -47.02
CA LEU A 267 44.88 13.46 -46.83
C LEU A 267 45.56 12.44 -47.75
N ARG A 268 44.90 11.29 -47.99
CA ARG A 268 45.41 10.26 -48.89
C ARG A 268 45.34 10.71 -50.36
N HIS A 269 44.31 11.44 -50.73
CA HIS A 269 44.19 12.02 -52.07
C HIS A 269 45.27 13.08 -52.31
N ASP A 270 45.44 14.01 -51.37
CA ASP A 270 46.42 15.10 -51.47
C ASP A 270 47.86 14.58 -51.45
N SER A 271 48.17 13.63 -50.58
CA SER A 271 49.51 13.00 -50.57
C SER A 271 49.82 12.27 -51.87
N ARG A 272 48.84 11.57 -52.48
CA ARG A 272 49.00 10.97 -53.81
C ARG A 272 49.23 12.02 -54.90
N HIS A 273 48.52 13.14 -54.85
CA HIS A 273 48.70 14.24 -55.81
C HIS A 273 50.10 14.86 -55.68
N GLN A 274 50.55 15.13 -54.45
CA GLN A 274 51.88 15.66 -54.17
C GLN A 274 53.00 14.71 -54.61
N LEU A 275 52.84 13.40 -54.36
CA LEU A 275 53.80 12.39 -54.83
C LEU A 275 53.86 12.31 -56.36
N ARG A 276 52.72 12.45 -57.06
CA ARG A 276 52.71 12.50 -58.53
C ARG A 276 53.39 13.75 -59.07
N MET A 277 53.10 14.91 -58.51
CA MET A 277 53.78 16.16 -58.89
C MET A 277 55.30 16.09 -58.66
N LEU A 278 55.74 15.53 -57.53
CA LEU A 278 57.17 15.34 -57.26
C LEU A 278 57.80 14.33 -58.24
N ALA A 279 57.10 13.26 -58.60
CA ALA A 279 57.57 12.30 -59.59
C ALA A 279 57.69 12.94 -60.98
N GLU A 280 56.72 13.75 -61.39
CA GLU A 280 56.71 14.46 -62.67
C GLU A 280 57.83 15.51 -62.75
N LEU A 281 58.04 16.30 -61.68
CA LEU A 281 59.17 17.24 -61.58
C LEU A 281 60.54 16.53 -61.63
N ALA A 282 60.65 15.36 -61.00
CA ALA A 282 61.87 14.56 -61.03
C ALA A 282 62.11 13.91 -62.40
N GLU A 283 61.06 13.49 -63.10
CA GLU A 283 61.12 12.88 -64.43
C GLU A 283 61.49 13.91 -65.51
N ASN A 284 61.04 15.16 -65.35
CA ASN A 284 61.39 16.29 -66.23
C ASN A 284 62.80 16.87 -65.98
N GLY A 285 63.52 16.39 -64.95
CA GLY A 285 64.88 16.83 -64.63
C GLY A 285 64.98 18.18 -63.89
N GLU A 286 63.86 18.71 -63.39
CA GLU A 286 63.76 20.00 -62.68
C GLU A 286 64.03 19.84 -61.18
N PHE A 287 65.23 19.35 -60.84
CA PHE A 287 65.58 18.96 -59.47
C PHE A 287 65.55 20.11 -58.45
N GLU A 288 65.86 21.35 -58.87
CA GLU A 288 65.77 22.54 -57.99
C GLU A 288 64.32 22.89 -57.59
N GLU A 289 63.35 22.68 -58.47
CA GLU A 289 61.94 22.95 -58.17
C GLU A 289 61.32 21.83 -57.33
N ALA A 290 61.71 20.58 -57.57
CA ALA A 290 61.36 19.45 -56.72
C ALA A 290 61.87 19.63 -55.27
N GLU A 291 63.11 20.11 -55.10
CA GLU A 291 63.71 20.36 -53.78
C GLU A 291 62.99 21.50 -53.03
N LYS A 292 62.65 22.60 -53.73
CA LYS A 292 61.81 23.69 -53.17
C LYS A 292 60.42 23.19 -52.76
N HIS A 293 59.80 22.33 -53.58
CA HIS A 293 58.47 21.79 -53.28
C HIS A 293 58.50 20.83 -52.07
N LEU A 294 59.56 20.03 -51.92
CA LEU A 294 59.81 19.18 -50.75
C LEU A 294 60.05 20.00 -49.47
N LEU A 295 60.83 21.09 -49.55
CA LEU A 295 61.05 22.00 -48.42
C LEU A 295 59.76 22.69 -47.95
N LYS A 296 58.88 23.04 -48.90
CA LYS A 296 57.57 23.63 -48.60
C LYS A 296 56.63 22.61 -47.92
N LEU A 297 56.59 21.38 -48.42
CA LEU A 297 55.85 20.28 -47.81
C LEU A 297 56.31 19.96 -46.39
N ARG A 298 57.63 19.96 -46.17
CA ARG A 298 58.22 19.73 -44.85
C ARG A 298 57.81 20.82 -43.85
N LYS A 299 57.69 22.08 -44.27
CA LYS A 299 57.19 23.17 -43.42
C LYS A 299 55.71 22.99 -43.08
N GLU A 300 54.87 22.68 -44.07
CA GLU A 300 53.43 22.47 -43.85
C GLU A 300 53.10 21.29 -42.92
N VAL A 301 53.95 20.26 -42.88
CA VAL A 301 53.82 19.13 -41.94
C VAL A 301 54.35 19.47 -40.53
N ALA A 302 55.31 20.39 -40.42
CA ALA A 302 55.88 20.80 -39.14
C ALA A 302 55.02 21.84 -38.39
N ASP A 303 54.18 22.60 -39.10
CA ASP A 303 53.29 23.63 -38.55
C ASP A 303 51.87 23.11 -38.22
N LYS A 304 51.58 21.82 -38.45
CA LYS A 304 50.33 21.13 -38.05
C LYS A 304 50.54 20.25 -36.83
#